data_AF-A0A0B2VUC5-F1
#
_entry.id   AF-A0A0B2VUC5-F1
#
_cell.length_a   1.000
_cell.length_b   1.000
_cell.length_c   1.000
_cell.angle_alpha   90.00
_cell.angle_beta   90.00
_cell.angle_gamma   90.00
#
_symmetry.space_group_name_H-M   'P 1'
#
loop_
_entity.id
_entity.type
_entity.pdbx_description
1 polymer ?
#
loop_
_entity_poly.entity_id
_entity_poly.type
_entity_poly.pdbx_seq_one_letter_code
_entity_poly.pdbx_strand_id
1 'polypeptide(L)'
;MCGGNALCCTRWPLLTYCYFRLRFIMLLFAFMSSASIASARSLGTCTCIHFNVSGTFQTPNYPLSKPTQNTCILYSFIAPADHIIEALFDAFEFRPRTER
;
A
#
# COMPACT_ATOMS: atom_id res chain seq x y z
N MET A 1 -65.75 -3.28 -2.13
CA MET A 1 -65.82 -2.73 -3.49
C MET A 1 -65.40 -1.26 -3.43
N CYS A 2 -64.14 -0.96 -3.75
CA CYS A 2 -63.76 0.42 -4.08
C CYS A 2 -64.17 0.63 -5.54
N GLY A 3 -65.30 1.29 -5.76
CA GLY A 3 -65.76 1.70 -7.08
C GLY A 3 -65.12 3.02 -7.50
N GLY A 4 -64.69 3.07 -8.76
CA GLY A 4 -64.53 4.29 -9.57
C GLY A 4 -63.50 5.33 -9.10
N ASN A 5 -62.36 5.39 -9.80
CA ASN A 5 -61.54 6.58 -10.05
C ASN A 5 -61.37 7.58 -8.88
N ALA A 6 -60.46 7.31 -7.96
CA ALA A 6 -59.91 8.35 -7.09
C ALA A 6 -58.44 8.04 -6.74
N LEU A 7 -57.54 8.86 -7.30
CA LEU A 7 -56.19 9.06 -6.81
C LEU A 7 -56.28 9.52 -5.34
N CYS A 8 -55.95 8.64 -4.40
CA CYS A 8 -55.76 9.02 -3.00
C CYS A 8 -54.28 8.84 -2.63
N CYS A 9 -53.45 9.76 -3.14
CA CYS A 9 -52.08 9.95 -2.69
C CYS A 9 -52.04 11.08 -1.64
N THR A 10 -52.31 10.76 -0.39
CA THR A 10 -51.99 11.60 0.78
C THR A 10 -51.55 10.65 1.90
N ARG A 11 -50.50 10.86 2.67
CA ARG A 11 -49.41 11.84 2.75
C ARG A 11 -48.38 11.16 3.66
N TRP A 12 -47.18 10.84 3.17
CA TRP A 12 -46.14 10.10 3.91
C TRP A 12 -45.33 11.01 4.86
N PRO A 13 -45.37 10.85 6.20
CA PRO A 13 -44.43 11.50 7.12
C PRO A 13 -43.17 10.65 7.37
N LEU A 14 -43.17 9.38 6.93
CA LEU A 14 -42.09 8.42 7.19
C LEU A 14 -40.92 8.52 6.21
N LEU A 15 -41.17 8.96 4.97
CA LEU A 15 -40.11 9.15 3.94
C LEU A 15 -39.17 10.29 4.29
N THR A 16 -39.71 11.40 4.82
CA THR A 16 -38.92 12.58 5.20
C THR A 16 -37.97 12.30 6.37
N TYR A 17 -38.43 11.52 7.35
CA TYR A 17 -37.63 11.11 8.51
C TYR A 17 -36.51 10.13 8.10
N CYS A 18 -36.81 9.21 7.18
CA CYS A 18 -35.84 8.27 6.61
C CYS A 18 -34.76 9.00 5.80
N TYR A 19 -35.16 9.98 4.98
CA TYR A 19 -34.24 10.79 4.18
C TYR A 19 -33.30 11.63 5.04
N PHE A 20 -33.82 12.23 6.12
CA PHE A 20 -33.03 13.05 7.04
C PHE A 20 -32.02 12.21 7.85
N ARG A 21 -32.42 11.03 8.33
CA ARG A 21 -31.50 10.08 9.00
C ARG A 21 -30.42 9.55 8.06
N LEU A 22 -30.76 9.18 6.82
CA LEU A 22 -29.77 8.71 5.84
C LEU A 22 -28.77 9.81 5.46
N ARG A 23 -29.24 11.05 5.28
CA ARG A 23 -28.34 12.18 4.95
C ARG A 23 -27.35 12.49 6.07
N PHE A 24 -27.76 12.39 7.33
CA PHE A 24 -26.85 12.60 8.46
C PHE A 24 -25.79 11.50 8.58
N ILE A 25 -26.18 10.23 8.36
CA ILE A 25 -25.26 9.09 8.37
C ILE A 25 -24.24 9.20 7.22
N MET A 26 -24.67 9.59 6.02
CA MET A 26 -23.78 9.79 4.87
C MET A 26 -22.77 10.93 5.09
N LEU A 27 -23.16 12.02 5.77
CA LEU A 27 -22.26 13.12 6.12
C LEU A 27 -21.22 12.72 7.17
N LEU A 28 -21.60 11.92 8.17
CA LEU A 28 -20.67 11.38 9.18
C LEU A 28 -19.67 10.40 8.55
N PHE A 29 -20.13 9.55 7.62
CA PHE A 29 -19.25 8.64 6.89
C PHE A 29 -18.26 9.40 6.00
N ALA A 30 -18.70 10.45 5.31
CA ALA A 30 -17.83 11.30 4.50
C ALA A 30 -16.76 12.03 5.34
N PHE A 31 -17.06 12.39 6.59
CA PHE A 31 -16.11 13.03 7.51
C PHE A 31 -15.06 12.05 8.06
N MET A 32 -15.40 10.78 8.25
CA MET A 32 -14.43 9.75 8.68
C MET A 32 -13.49 9.33 7.55
N SER A 33 -13.92 9.46 6.29
CA SER A 33 -13.09 9.17 5.10
C SER A 33 -11.96 10.19 4.86
N SER A 34 -12.02 11.37 5.47
CA SER A 34 -10.96 12.39 5.32
C SER A 34 -9.80 12.19 6.31
N ALA A 35 -9.95 11.32 7.30
CA ALA A 35 -8.89 10.96 8.25
C ALA A 35 -8.05 9.80 7.72
N SER A 36 -7.31 10.02 6.63
CA SER A 36 -6.24 9.13 6.18
C SER A 36 -5.05 9.96 5.73
N ILE A 37 -4.36 10.59 6.70
CA ILE A 37 -3.02 11.11 6.47
C ILE A 37 -2.08 9.92 6.64
N ALA A 38 -1.88 9.15 5.56
CA ALA A 38 -0.74 8.26 5.49
C ALA A 38 0.51 9.14 5.58
N SER A 39 1.15 9.14 6.75
CA SER A 39 2.43 9.79 6.94
C SER A 39 3.47 9.00 6.16
N ALA A 40 3.68 9.38 4.89
CA ALA A 40 4.83 8.93 4.13
C ALA A 40 6.06 9.52 4.80
N ARG A 41 6.69 8.77 5.71
CA ARG A 41 8.02 9.09 6.22
C ARG A 41 8.93 9.11 5.00
N SER A 42 9.56 10.25 4.72
CA SER A 42 10.67 10.35 3.78
C SER A 42 11.86 9.60 4.38
N LEU A 43 11.83 8.26 4.31
CA LEU A 43 13.03 7.46 4.35
C LEU A 43 13.79 7.84 3.08
N GLY A 44 15.07 8.20 3.21
CA GLY A 44 15.90 8.59 2.07
C GLY A 44 15.66 7.66 0.89
N THR A 45 15.50 8.25 -0.30
CA THR A 45 15.16 7.52 -1.53
C THR A 45 16.30 6.55 -1.87
N CYS A 46 16.21 5.32 -1.38
CA CYS A 46 17.09 4.23 -1.77
C CYS A 46 16.66 3.73 -3.14
N THR A 47 17.63 3.42 -4.01
CA THR A 47 17.35 2.84 -5.33
C THR A 47 16.91 1.39 -5.15
N CYS A 48 15.72 1.03 -5.62
CA CYS A 48 15.20 -0.34 -5.55
C CYS A 48 15.43 -1.07 -6.88
N ILE A 49 16.04 -2.24 -6.83
CA ILE A 49 16.32 -3.09 -7.99
C ILE A 49 15.54 -4.40 -7.81
N HIS A 50 14.68 -4.72 -8.77
CA HIS A 50 13.81 -5.90 -8.72
C HIS A 50 14.33 -7.03 -9.63
N PHE A 51 14.33 -8.25 -9.11
CA PHE A 51 14.64 -9.49 -9.84
C PHE A 51 13.40 -10.39 -9.85
N ASN A 52 13.03 -10.96 -11.01
CA ASN A 52 11.77 -11.71 -11.19
C ASN A 52 11.94 -13.22 -11.47
N VAL A 53 13.09 -13.65 -12.00
CA VAL A 53 13.25 -15.06 -12.44
C VAL A 53 14.63 -15.60 -12.07
N SER A 54 15.67 -14.97 -12.59
CA SER A 54 17.07 -15.32 -12.31
C SER A 54 17.95 -14.12 -12.60
N GLY A 55 19.03 -13.98 -11.86
CA GLY A 55 20.00 -12.92 -12.12
C GLY A 55 21.19 -13.02 -11.19
N THR A 56 22.22 -12.27 -11.53
CA THR A 56 23.38 -12.07 -10.66
C THR A 56 23.27 -10.69 -10.05
N PHE A 57 23.41 -10.60 -8.74
CA PHE A 57 23.47 -9.32 -8.03
C PHE A 57 24.86 -9.13 -7.45
N GLN A 58 25.35 -7.90 -7.49
CA GLN A 58 26.66 -7.54 -6.97
C GLN A 58 26.58 -6.19 -6.26
N THR A 59 27.45 -5.98 -5.28
CA THR A 59 27.63 -4.66 -4.67
C THR A 59 28.16 -3.68 -5.72
N PRO A 60 27.72 -2.41 -5.72
CA PRO A 60 28.30 -1.41 -6.60
C PRO A 60 29.82 -1.37 -6.47
N ASN A 61 30.51 -1.36 -7.61
CA ASN A 61 31.96 -1.37 -7.74
C ASN A 61 32.67 -2.67 -7.33
N TYR A 62 31.97 -3.77 -7.03
CA TYR A 62 32.63 -5.08 -6.92
C TYR A 62 33.38 -5.39 -8.24
N PRO A 63 34.64 -5.87 -8.21
CA PRO A 63 35.41 -6.37 -7.06
C PRO A 63 36.26 -5.32 -6.32
N LEU A 64 36.22 -4.04 -6.73
CA LEU A 64 36.97 -3.00 -6.05
C LEU A 64 36.40 -2.73 -4.65
N SER A 65 37.27 -2.62 -3.65
CA SER A 65 36.91 -2.41 -2.24
C SER A 65 36.45 -0.99 -1.88
N LYS A 66 36.41 -0.07 -2.85
CA LYS A 66 36.10 1.33 -2.59
C LYS A 66 34.58 1.54 -2.62
N PRO A 67 33.95 1.84 -1.48
CA PRO A 67 32.51 2.07 -1.47
C PRO A 67 32.18 3.32 -2.29
N THR A 68 31.19 3.23 -3.17
CA THR A 68 30.51 4.42 -3.69
C THR A 68 29.90 5.15 -2.50
N GLN A 69 30.28 6.41 -2.32
CA GLN A 69 29.76 7.24 -1.24
C GLN A 69 28.22 7.22 -1.27
N ASN A 70 27.62 6.77 -0.16
CA ASN A 70 26.22 6.99 0.20
C ASN A 70 25.16 6.49 -0.80
N THR A 71 25.43 5.43 -1.57
CA THR A 71 24.42 4.79 -2.41
C THR A 71 23.62 3.78 -1.60
N CYS A 72 22.42 4.16 -1.15
CA CYS A 72 21.47 3.21 -0.57
C CYS A 72 20.78 2.43 -1.70
N ILE A 73 21.07 1.14 -1.82
CA ILE A 73 20.47 0.25 -2.83
C ILE A 73 19.77 -0.89 -2.12
N LEU A 74 18.53 -1.17 -2.54
CA LEU A 74 17.69 -2.25 -2.06
C LEU A 74 17.51 -3.26 -3.19
N TYR A 75 17.94 -4.49 -2.97
CA TYR A 75 17.71 -5.60 -3.87
C TYR A 75 16.44 -6.35 -3.44
N SER A 76 15.47 -6.44 -4.34
CA SER A 76 14.17 -7.09 -4.12
C SER A 76 14.03 -8.28 -5.07
N PHE A 77 13.91 -9.48 -4.50
CA PHE A 77 13.71 -10.71 -5.25
C PHE A 77 12.23 -11.10 -5.19
N ILE A 78 11.59 -11.23 -6.35
CA ILE A 78 10.18 -11.56 -6.49
C ILE A 78 10.12 -12.88 -7.25
N ALA A 79 9.51 -13.90 -6.64
CA ALA A 79 9.25 -15.17 -7.30
C ALA A 79 7.74 -15.29 -7.62
N PRO A 80 7.39 -15.99 -8.72
CA PRO A 80 6.01 -16.32 -9.02
C PRO A 80 5.41 -17.30 -8.00
N ALA A 81 4.09 -17.49 -8.07
CA ALA A 81 3.41 -18.51 -7.25
C ALA A 81 4.05 -19.88 -7.46
N ASP A 82 4.12 -20.68 -6.39
CA ASP A 82 4.71 -22.03 -6.36
C ASP A 82 6.23 -22.11 -6.61
N HIS A 83 6.95 -20.98 -6.50
CA HIS A 83 8.42 -20.95 -6.62
C HIS A 83 9.07 -20.44 -5.33
N ILE A 84 10.30 -20.91 -5.07
CA ILE A 84 11.14 -20.43 -3.98
C ILE A 84 12.32 -19.62 -4.55
N ILE A 85 12.79 -18.64 -3.80
CA ILE A 85 13.97 -17.86 -4.15
C ILE A 85 15.20 -18.56 -3.58
N GLU A 86 16.13 -18.95 -4.45
CA GLU A 86 17.44 -19.46 -4.07
C GLU A 86 18.50 -18.40 -4.36
N ALA A 87 19.34 -18.09 -3.36
CA ALA A 87 20.42 -17.11 -3.47
C ALA A 87 21.76 -17.75 -3.08
N LEU A 88 22.72 -17.70 -4.00
CA LEU A 88 24.07 -18.23 -3.82
C LEU A 88 25.06 -17.07 -3.81
N PHE A 89 25.97 -17.08 -2.83
CA PHE A 89 26.99 -16.05 -2.66
C PHE A 89 28.37 -16.63 -2.96
N ASP A 90 28.98 -16.21 -4.08
CA ASP A 90 30.34 -16.61 -4.43
C ASP A 90 31.40 -15.92 -3.56
N ALA A 91 31.12 -14.68 -3.15
CA ALA A 91 31.97 -13.89 -2.26
C ALA A 91 31.12 -13.02 -1.34
N PHE A 92 31.41 -13.03 -0.04
CA PHE A 92 30.71 -12.25 0.96
C PHE A 92 31.69 -11.74 2.03
N GLU A 93 31.79 -10.41 2.17
CA GLU A 93 32.60 -9.76 3.18
C GLU A 93 31.78 -8.64 3.85
N PHE A 94 31.72 -8.67 5.18
CA PHE A 94 31.05 -7.62 5.96
C PHE A 94 31.93 -7.23 7.15
N ARG A 95 31.90 -5.96 7.53
CA ARG A 95 32.67 -5.52 8.70
C ARG A 95 32.04 -6.11 9.96
N PRO A 96 32.83 -6.74 10.85
CA PRO A 96 32.30 -7.25 12.10
C PRO A 96 31.74 -6.09 12.93
N ARG A 97 30.60 -6.32 13.58
CA ARG A 97 30.07 -5.39 14.57
C ARG A 97 30.97 -5.47 15.81
N THR A 98 31.94 -4.58 15.92
CA THR A 98 32.67 -4.39 17.18
C THR A 98 31.74 -3.74 18.19
N GLU A 99 31.21 -4.55 19.09
CA GLU A 99 30.57 -4.08 20.32
C GLU A 99 31.69 -3.60 21.26
N ARG A 100 31.75 -2.29 21.50
CA ARG A 100 32.61 -1.67 22.51
C ARG A 100 31.81 -1.47 23.78
#